data_AF-A0A925SB23-F1
#
_entry.id   AF-A0A925SB23-F1
#
_cell.length_a   1.000
_cell.length_b   1.000
_cell.length_c   1.000
_cell.angle_alpha   90.00
_cell.angle_beta   90.00
_cell.angle_gamma   90.00
#
_symmetry.space_group_name_H-M   'P 1'
#
loop_
_entity.id
_entity.type
_entity.pdbx_description
1 polymer ?
#
loop_
_entity_poly.entity_id
_entity_poly.type
_entity_poly.pdbx_seq_one_letter_code
_entity_poly.pdbx_strand_id
1 'polypeptide(L)'
;MKEDDGRKISALFYFSSAYDIALGALFLTFAPWFFRVLNIDPPNHWAYVHFPAMLLITFGIMFYKIAEKPVENRNLIPYGIMLKISYCSVVGLYTLLAQMPDMWKPFAVADFLMLLGFIWSYKKLEPDASK
;
A
#
# COMPACT_ATOMS: atom_id res chain seq x y z
N MET A 1 11.29 -16.47 -16.73
CA MET A 1 11.54 -15.18 -16.05
C MET A 1 13.04 -15.02 -15.84
N LYS A 2 13.63 -13.84 -16.15
CA LYS A 2 15.06 -13.59 -15.84
C LYS A 2 15.23 -13.54 -14.32
N GLU A 3 16.32 -14.11 -13.80
CA GLU A 3 16.59 -14.16 -12.35
C GLU A 3 16.58 -12.76 -11.70
N ASP A 4 17.10 -11.76 -12.42
CA ASP A 4 17.09 -10.35 -12.03
C ASP A 4 15.67 -9.77 -11.86
N ASP A 5 14.73 -10.15 -12.74
CA ASP A 5 13.33 -9.70 -12.65
C ASP A 5 12.66 -10.25 -11.38
N GLY A 6 12.91 -11.52 -11.04
CA GLY A 6 12.37 -12.14 -9.83
C GLY A 6 12.88 -11.47 -8.55
N ARG A 7 14.16 -11.12 -8.49
CA ARG A 7 14.75 -10.38 -7.36
C ARG A 7 14.16 -8.98 -7.22
N LYS A 8 13.97 -8.25 -8.33
CA LYS A 8 13.35 -6.91 -8.32
C LYS A 8 11.91 -6.95 -7.82
N ILE A 9 11.11 -7.92 -8.28
CA ILE A 9 9.73 -8.10 -7.83
C ILE A 9 9.70 -8.40 -6.33
N SER A 10 10.55 -9.32 -5.87
CA SER A 10 10.62 -9.67 -4.45
C SER A 10 11.01 -8.46 -3.60
N ALA A 11 12.02 -7.69 -4.02
CA ALA A 11 12.45 -6.48 -3.33
C ALA A 11 11.33 -5.41 -3.24
N LEU A 12 10.58 -5.22 -4.32
CA LEU A 12 9.42 -4.32 -4.34
C LEU A 12 8.39 -4.72 -3.29
N PHE A 13 8.01 -6.00 -3.23
CA PHE A 13 7.01 -6.47 -2.28
C PHE A 13 7.51 -6.53 -0.84
N TYR A 14 8.81 -6.78 -0.60
CA TYR A 14 9.40 -6.62 0.74
C TYR A 14 9.35 -5.17 1.19
N PHE A 15 9.69 -4.23 0.31
CA PHE A 15 9.60 -2.81 0.61
C PHE A 15 8.16 -2.39 0.92
N SER A 16 7.19 -2.79 0.08
CA SER A 16 5.77 -2.51 0.32
C SER A 16 5.26 -3.15 1.60
N SER A 17 5.71 -4.36 1.93
CA SER A 17 5.38 -5.03 3.19
C SER A 17 5.86 -4.24 4.41
N ALA A 18 7.15 -3.88 4.42
CA ALA A 18 7.74 -3.12 5.51
C ALA A 18 7.08 -1.75 5.65
N TYR A 19 6.80 -1.07 4.53
CA TYR A 19 6.12 0.23 4.51
C TYR A 19 4.71 0.13 5.09
N ASP A 20 3.86 -0.77 4.59
CA ASP A 20 2.46 -0.89 5.04
C ASP A 20 2.37 -1.35 6.51
N ILE A 21 3.20 -2.31 6.95
CA ILE A 21 3.23 -2.75 8.36
C ILE A 21 3.68 -1.61 9.28
N ALA A 22 4.78 -0.93 8.92
CA ALA A 22 5.30 0.17 9.74
C ALA A 22 4.28 1.31 9.83
N LEU A 23 3.67 1.69 8.71
CA LEU A 23 2.67 2.75 8.65
C LEU A 23 1.42 2.37 9.45
N GLY A 24 0.93 1.15 9.31
CA GLY A 24 -0.21 0.65 10.08
C GLY A 24 0.08 0.62 11.59
N ALA A 25 1.24 0.10 12.00
CA ALA A 25 1.64 0.09 13.41
C ALA A 25 1.77 1.52 13.99
N LEU A 26 2.32 2.44 13.20
CA LEU A 26 2.49 3.84 13.57
C LEU A 26 1.14 4.53 13.79
N PHE A 27 0.17 4.36 12.88
CA PHE A 27 -1.16 4.96 13.04
C PHE A 27 -2.03 4.26 14.09
N LEU A 28 -1.80 2.98 14.40
CA LEU A 28 -2.47 2.31 15.52
C LEU A 28 -2.04 2.85 16.89
N THR A 29 -0.79 3.30 17.02
CA THR A 29 -0.18 3.62 18.32
C THR A 29 0.03 5.12 18.52
N PHE A 30 0.36 5.85 17.47
CA PHE A 30 0.79 7.25 17.54
C PHE A 30 -0.12 8.22 16.75
N ALA A 31 -1.26 7.78 16.20
CA ALA A 31 -2.16 8.68 15.47
C ALA A 31 -2.49 9.98 16.23
N PRO A 32 -2.90 9.97 17.52
CA PRO A 32 -3.17 11.22 18.24
C PRO A 32 -1.98 12.18 18.31
N TRP A 33 -0.75 11.64 18.33
CA TRP A 33 0.45 12.47 18.32
C TRP A 33 0.64 13.18 16.97
N PHE A 34 0.49 12.46 15.84
CA PHE A 34 0.60 13.05 14.51
C PHE A 34 -0.41 14.17 14.28
N PHE A 35 -1.69 13.93 14.61
CA PHE A 35 -2.73 14.94 14.46
C PHE A 35 -2.44 16.21 15.25
N ARG A 36 -1.93 16.09 16.49
CA ARG A 36 -1.52 17.25 17.29
C ARG A 36 -0.31 18.00 16.72
N VAL A 37 0.76 17.30 16.36
CA VAL A 37 2.01 17.93 15.89
C VAL A 37 1.81 18.60 14.52
N LEU A 38 0.95 18.03 13.68
CA LEU A 38 0.61 18.57 12.36
C LEU A 38 -0.53 19.60 12.41
N ASN A 39 -1.08 19.91 13.59
CA ASN A 39 -2.21 20.82 13.78
C ASN A 39 -3.41 20.48 12.88
N ILE A 40 -3.76 19.19 12.85
CA ILE A 40 -4.89 18.64 12.08
C ILE A 40 -5.98 18.23 13.07
N ASP A 41 -7.22 18.64 12.80
CA ASP A 41 -8.36 18.26 13.61
C ASP A 41 -8.49 16.72 13.67
N PRO A 42 -8.59 16.13 14.88
CA PRO A 42 -8.75 14.69 15.02
C PRO A 42 -10.09 14.24 14.43
N PRO A 43 -10.19 12.97 14.00
CA PRO A 43 -11.49 12.43 13.62
C PRO A 43 -12.43 12.44 14.84
N ASN A 44 -13.72 12.52 14.58
CA ASN A 44 -14.76 12.34 15.60
C ASN A 44 -14.69 10.95 16.28
N HIS A 45 -14.10 9.94 15.62
CA HIS A 45 -13.84 8.63 16.21
C HIS A 45 -12.54 7.98 15.67
N TRP A 46 -11.69 7.48 16.57
CA TRP A 46 -10.40 6.88 16.21
C TRP A 46 -10.49 5.58 15.40
N ALA A 47 -11.63 4.89 15.43
CA ALA A 47 -11.87 3.72 14.58
C ALA A 47 -11.66 4.03 13.08
N TYR A 48 -11.88 5.27 12.64
CA TYR A 48 -11.65 5.69 11.25
C TYR A 48 -10.17 5.70 10.85
N VAL A 49 -9.26 5.72 11.84
CA VAL A 49 -7.81 5.58 11.64
C VAL A 49 -7.36 4.16 11.93
N HIS A 50 -7.85 3.55 13.01
CA HIS A 50 -7.40 2.22 13.42
C HIS A 50 -7.82 1.11 12.45
N PHE A 51 -9.02 1.18 11.90
CA PHE A 51 -9.47 0.18 10.92
C PHE A 51 -8.58 0.14 9.66
N PRO A 52 -8.35 1.26 8.94
CA PRO A 52 -7.44 1.24 7.80
C PRO A 52 -6.00 0.92 8.20
N ALA A 53 -5.54 1.30 9.40
CA ALA A 53 -4.22 0.92 9.89
C ALA A 53 -4.07 -0.61 10.08
N MET A 54 -5.10 -1.30 10.57
CA MET A 54 -5.13 -2.77 10.64
C MET A 54 -5.20 -3.42 9.25
N LEU A 55 -5.93 -2.79 8.30
CA LEU A 55 -5.93 -3.22 6.91
C LEU A 55 -4.53 -3.10 6.30
N LEU A 56 -3.80 -2.00 6.52
CA LEU A 56 -2.42 -1.85 6.06
C LEU A 56 -1.53 -2.99 6.60
N ILE A 57 -1.63 -3.34 7.88
CA ILE A 57 -0.88 -4.49 8.43
C ILE A 57 -1.27 -5.79 7.73
N THR A 58 -2.56 -6.00 7.47
CA THR A 58 -3.08 -7.20 6.79
C THR A 58 -2.50 -7.33 5.38
N PHE A 59 -2.55 -6.23 4.62
CA PHE A 59 -1.97 -6.16 3.27
C PHE A 59 -0.44 -6.23 3.30
N GLY A 60 0.22 -5.67 4.30
CA GLY A 60 1.66 -5.78 4.49
C GLY A 60 2.10 -7.22 4.71
N ILE A 61 1.34 -8.02 5.47
CA ILE A 61 1.57 -9.48 5.61
C ILE A 61 1.34 -10.18 4.26
N MET A 62 0.29 -9.80 3.52
CA MET A 62 0.04 -10.33 2.19
C MET A 62 1.22 -10.03 1.23
N PHE A 63 1.77 -8.81 1.25
CA PHE A 63 2.93 -8.42 0.46
C PHE A 63 4.19 -9.18 0.86
N TYR A 64 4.39 -9.46 2.15
CA TYR A 64 5.49 -10.33 2.59
C TYR A 64 5.39 -11.71 1.94
N LYS A 65 4.19 -12.31 1.89
CA LYS A 65 3.98 -13.61 1.25
C LYS A 65 4.23 -13.56 -0.26
N ILE A 66 3.84 -12.47 -0.93
CA ILE A 66 4.19 -12.27 -2.34
C ILE A 66 5.70 -12.15 -2.51
N ALA A 67 6.39 -11.43 -1.63
CA ALA A 67 7.84 -11.24 -1.70
C ALA A 67 8.62 -12.55 -1.51
N GLU A 68 8.17 -13.44 -0.62
CA GLU A 68 8.80 -14.76 -0.42
C GLU A 68 8.69 -15.63 -1.67
N LYS A 69 7.52 -15.60 -2.34
CA LYS A 69 7.23 -16.46 -3.49
C LYS A 69 6.35 -15.77 -4.53
N PRO A 70 6.91 -14.87 -5.36
CA PRO A 70 6.11 -14.01 -6.25
C PRO A 70 5.29 -14.77 -7.29
N VAL A 71 5.84 -15.88 -7.81
CA VAL A 71 5.15 -16.71 -8.81
C VAL A 71 3.98 -17.47 -8.20
N GLU A 72 4.20 -18.12 -7.05
CA GLU A 72 3.17 -18.91 -6.36
C GLU A 72 2.03 -18.02 -5.84
N ASN A 73 2.36 -16.83 -5.32
CA ASN A 73 1.41 -15.91 -4.71
C ASN A 73 0.95 -14.79 -5.66
N ARG A 74 1.11 -14.98 -6.98
CA ARG A 74 0.71 -13.98 -8.00
C ARG A 74 -0.77 -13.60 -7.89
N ASN A 75 -1.63 -14.55 -7.49
CA ASN A 75 -3.06 -14.34 -7.29
C ASN A 75 -3.38 -13.27 -6.22
N LEU A 76 -2.43 -12.96 -5.33
CA LEU A 76 -2.60 -11.93 -4.29
C LEU A 76 -2.32 -10.51 -4.81
N ILE A 77 -1.54 -10.36 -5.89
CA ILE A 77 -1.12 -9.06 -6.43
C ILE A 77 -2.32 -8.18 -6.84
N PRO A 78 -3.38 -8.69 -7.49
CA PRO A 78 -4.58 -7.89 -7.80
C PRO A 78 -5.21 -7.22 -6.58
N TYR A 79 -5.24 -7.87 -5.41
CA TYR A 79 -5.76 -7.25 -4.19
C TYR A 79 -4.85 -6.11 -3.72
N GLY A 80 -3.53 -6.25 -3.89
CA GLY A 80 -2.58 -5.17 -3.66
C GLY A 80 -2.81 -3.97 -4.57
N ILE A 81 -3.06 -4.23 -5.86
CA ILE A 81 -3.42 -3.20 -6.84
C ILE A 81 -4.71 -2.50 -6.41
N MET A 82 -5.73 -3.25 -6.01
CA MET A 82 -7.00 -2.70 -5.53
C MET A 82 -6.81 -1.80 -4.31
N LEU A 83 -6.00 -2.20 -3.32
CA LEU A 83 -5.69 -1.37 -2.17
C LEU A 83 -5.09 -0.02 -2.59
N LYS A 84 -4.04 -0.06 -3.44
CA LYS A 84 -3.34 1.16 -3.87
C LYS A 84 -4.25 2.07 -4.70
N ILE A 85 -5.10 1.49 -5.58
CA ILE A 85 -6.14 2.25 -6.31
C ILE A 85 -7.11 2.89 -5.32
N SER A 86 -7.67 2.13 -4.38
CA SER A 86 -8.62 2.66 -3.40
C SER A 86 -8.05 3.85 -2.64
N TYR A 87 -6.81 3.75 -2.15
CA TYR A 87 -6.19 4.85 -1.42
C TYR A 87 -5.90 6.06 -2.32
N CYS A 88 -5.25 5.84 -3.46
CA CYS A 88 -4.89 6.92 -4.39
C CYS A 88 -6.13 7.65 -4.93
N SER A 89 -7.19 6.92 -5.28
CA SER A 89 -8.44 7.50 -5.77
C SER A 89 -9.12 8.33 -4.69
N VAL A 90 -9.20 7.84 -3.44
CA VAL A 90 -9.82 8.58 -2.34
C VAL A 90 -9.02 9.85 -2.03
N VAL A 91 -7.71 9.73 -1.78
CA VAL A 91 -6.88 10.90 -1.44
C VAL A 91 -6.85 11.90 -2.60
N GLY A 92 -6.72 11.42 -3.84
CA GLY A 92 -6.71 12.27 -5.03
C GLY A 92 -8.03 13.00 -5.24
N LEU A 93 -9.16 12.29 -5.17
CA LEU A 93 -10.49 12.89 -5.33
C LEU A 93 -10.75 13.95 -4.27
N TYR A 94 -10.50 13.65 -2.99
CA TYR A 94 -10.72 14.60 -1.91
C TYR A 94 -9.68 15.72 -1.85
N THR A 95 -8.51 15.56 -2.45
CA THR A 95 -7.57 16.66 -2.66
C THR A 95 -8.09 17.66 -3.70
N LEU A 96 -8.82 17.19 -4.72
CA LEU A 96 -9.40 18.03 -5.77
C LEU A 96 -10.74 18.66 -5.37
N LEU A 97 -11.59 17.91 -4.68
CA LEU A 97 -12.97 18.31 -4.38
C LEU A 97 -13.16 18.89 -2.97
N ALA A 98 -12.23 18.65 -2.05
CA ALA A 98 -12.35 19.07 -0.66
C ALA A 98 -11.01 19.59 -0.10
N GLN A 99 -11.03 20.17 1.09
CA GLN A 99 -9.82 20.51 1.82
C GLN A 99 -9.33 19.29 2.61
N MET A 100 -8.68 18.36 1.90
CA MET A 100 -8.02 17.22 2.54
C MET A 100 -6.68 17.65 3.16
N PRO A 101 -6.40 17.30 4.44
CA PRO A 101 -5.13 17.62 5.08
C PRO A 101 -3.92 17.10 4.29
N ASP A 102 -2.88 17.92 4.18
CA ASP A 102 -1.68 17.60 3.39
C ASP A 102 -0.94 16.36 3.87
N MET A 103 -1.10 15.96 5.14
CA MET A 103 -0.40 14.80 5.72
C MET A 103 -0.63 13.49 4.96
N TRP A 104 -1.76 13.36 4.25
CA TRP A 104 -2.11 12.15 3.52
C TRP A 104 -1.50 12.07 2.11
N LYS A 105 -1.15 13.24 1.53
CA LYS A 105 -0.71 13.34 0.13
C LYS A 105 0.61 12.62 -0.13
N PRO A 106 1.64 12.70 0.74
CA PRO A 106 2.89 11.97 0.55
C PRO A 106 2.70 10.45 0.45
N PHE A 107 1.80 9.89 1.27
CA PHE A 107 1.48 8.46 1.20
C PHE A 107 0.81 8.11 -0.13
N ALA A 108 -0.09 8.96 -0.65
CA ALA A 108 -0.73 8.70 -1.93
C ALA A 108 0.28 8.68 -3.09
N VAL A 109 1.32 9.51 -3.03
CA VAL A 109 2.43 9.47 -4.01
C VAL A 109 3.21 8.16 -3.91
N ALA A 110 3.58 7.75 -2.69
CA ALA A 110 4.29 6.49 -2.47
C ALA A 110 3.46 5.27 -2.94
N ASP A 111 2.18 5.24 -2.59
CA ASP A 111 1.24 4.20 -2.97
C ASP A 111 1.01 4.16 -4.48
N PHE A 112 1.01 5.31 -5.17
CA PHE A 112 0.92 5.37 -6.64
C PHE A 112 2.17 4.77 -7.31
N LEU A 113 3.37 5.04 -6.79
CA LEU A 113 4.59 4.43 -7.32
C LEU A 113 4.58 2.90 -7.11
N MET A 114 4.15 2.44 -5.94
CA MET A 114 3.98 1.00 -5.68
C MET A 114 2.92 0.37 -6.58
N LEU A 115 1.81 1.06 -6.85
CA LEU A 115 0.76 0.62 -7.78
C LEU A 115 1.34 0.32 -9.16
N LEU A 116 2.14 1.24 -9.72
CA LEU A 116 2.80 1.03 -11.00
C LEU A 116 3.71 -0.20 -10.97
N GLY A 117 4.48 -0.37 -9.89
CA GLY A 117 5.32 -1.55 -9.66
C GLY A 117 4.52 -2.85 -9.55
N PHE A 118 3.35 -2.84 -8.91
CA PHE A 118 2.48 -4.00 -8.77
C PHE A 118 1.86 -4.41 -10.09
N ILE A 119 1.37 -3.44 -10.88
CA ILE A 119 0.85 -3.70 -12.23
C ILE A 119 1.95 -4.29 -13.12
N TRP A 120 3.15 -3.71 -13.07
CA TRP A 120 4.30 -4.25 -13.80
C TRP A 120 4.63 -5.68 -13.37
N SER A 121 4.70 -5.94 -12.06
CA SER A 121 4.99 -7.28 -11.50
C SER A 121 3.93 -8.30 -11.92
N TYR A 122 2.65 -7.94 -11.86
CA TYR A 122 1.54 -8.82 -12.24
C TYR A 122 1.62 -9.25 -13.69
N LYS A 123 1.84 -8.29 -14.60
CA LYS A 123 2.02 -8.55 -16.05
C LYS A 123 3.27 -9.39 -16.31
N LYS A 124 4.36 -9.13 -15.59
CA LYS A 124 5.63 -9.83 -15.80
C LYS A 124 5.60 -11.29 -15.33
N LEU A 125 4.80 -11.58 -14.31
CA LEU A 125 4.60 -12.93 -13.77
C LEU A 125 3.51 -13.71 -14.52
N GLU A 126 2.89 -13.14 -15.55
CA GLU A 126 1.90 -13.84 -16.35
C GLU A 126 2.52 -15.13 -16.93
N PRO A 127 1.90 -16.30 -16.74
CA PRO A 127 2.36 -17.52 -17.38
C PRO A 127 2.32 -17.32 -18.89
N ASP A 128 3.38 -17.70 -19.62
CA ASP A 128 3.40 -17.61 -21.08
C ASP A 128 2.11 -18.26 -21.62
N ALA A 129 1.29 -17.47 -22.30
CA ALA A 129 0.03 -17.91 -22.89
C ALA A 129 0.22 -18.84 -24.10
N SER A 130 1.44 -19.36 -24.31
CA SER A 130 1.75 -20.39 -25.30
C SER A 130 1.62 -21.78 -24.67
N LYS A 131 0.38 -22.28 -24.61
CA LYS A 131 0.10 -23.70 -24.75
C LYS A 131 -0.90 -23.87 -25.88
#